data_AF-A0A3D9BAZ7-F1
#
_entry.id   AF-A0A3D9BAZ7-F1
#
_cell.length_a   1.000
_cell.length_b   1.000
_cell.length_c   1.000
_cell.angle_alpha   90.00
_cell.angle_beta   90.00
_cell.angle_gamma   90.00
#
_symmetry.space_group_name_H-M   'P 1'
#
loop_
_entity.id
_entity.type
_entity.pdbx_description
1 polymer ?
#
loop_
_entity_poly.entity_id
_entity_poly.type
_entity_poly.pdbx_seq_one_letter_code
_entity_poly.pdbx_strand_id
1 'polypeptide(L)'
;MKKKKTDFEAKFWSGTRKHTAISLLETFFQFNDLAATKETLNEMVQSSVQKNTRIAKEPAEIFHLYQSLRSFILVSHHIAKKAKKGKFKNSTEISFPKTAMSLSEKEQRNPLRVFQNAFKVCTLPDFDDFLSATAYFSLGNFSCDTENKIIIPYFQLIKLLEAAPLIVENCQKR
;
A
#
# COMPACT_ATOMS: atom_id res chain seq x y z
N MET A 1 -31.62 2.88 -8.37
CA MET A 1 -30.60 1.88 -7.94
C MET A 1 -29.66 2.52 -6.91
N LYS A 2 -29.60 2.01 -5.67
CA LYS A 2 -28.59 2.47 -4.69
C LYS A 2 -27.21 2.12 -5.25
N LYS A 3 -26.30 3.10 -5.36
CA LYS A 3 -24.90 2.84 -5.74
C LYS A 3 -24.32 1.81 -4.76
N LYS A 4 -24.02 0.59 -5.23
CA LYS A 4 -23.24 -0.37 -4.43
C LYS A 4 -21.95 0.33 -4.03
N LYS A 5 -21.71 0.45 -2.72
CA LYS A 5 -20.43 0.96 -2.21
C LYS A 5 -19.33 -0.02 -2.64
N THR A 6 -18.17 0.52 -3.02
CA THR A 6 -16.98 -0.28 -3.30
C THR A 6 -16.60 -1.06 -2.05
N ASP A 7 -16.50 -2.38 -2.16
CA ASP A 7 -15.89 -3.22 -1.13
C ASP A 7 -14.37 -3.13 -1.26
N PHE A 8 -13.67 -2.96 -0.15
CA PHE A 8 -12.22 -2.89 -0.09
C PHE A 8 -11.60 -4.13 0.54
N GLU A 9 -12.39 -5.19 0.76
CA GLU A 9 -11.94 -6.48 1.31
C GLU A 9 -11.33 -6.39 2.72
N ALA A 10 -11.61 -5.30 3.44
CA ALA A 10 -10.96 -5.02 4.71
C ALA A 10 -11.54 -5.75 5.93
N LYS A 11 -12.67 -6.45 5.79
CA LYS A 11 -13.43 -7.02 6.92
C LYS A 11 -12.59 -7.90 7.84
N PHE A 12 -11.62 -8.62 7.28
CA PHE A 12 -10.77 -9.54 8.02
C PHE A 12 -9.89 -8.83 9.06
N TRP A 13 -9.30 -7.69 8.71
CA TRP A 13 -8.32 -7.00 9.55
C TRP A 13 -8.85 -5.68 10.15
N SER A 14 -9.79 -5.00 9.50
CA SER A 14 -10.38 -3.74 9.97
C SER A 14 -11.71 -3.94 10.72
N GLY A 15 -12.18 -5.18 10.82
CA GLY A 15 -13.49 -5.55 11.39
C GLY A 15 -14.68 -5.19 10.48
N THR A 16 -15.90 -5.27 11.02
CA THR A 16 -17.15 -5.11 10.25
C THR A 16 -17.60 -3.66 10.05
N ARG A 17 -16.82 -2.69 10.54
CA ARG A 17 -17.15 -1.27 10.45
C ARG A 17 -17.17 -0.81 8.98
N LYS A 18 -18.10 0.09 8.67
CA LYS A 18 -18.20 0.68 7.33
C LYS A 18 -17.15 1.78 7.20
N HIS A 19 -16.11 1.56 6.40
CA HIS A 19 -15.09 2.58 6.14
C HIS A 19 -15.39 3.40 4.87
N THR A 20 -15.12 4.70 4.93
CA THR A 20 -14.77 5.50 3.75
C THR A 20 -13.35 5.18 3.31
N ALA A 21 -12.94 5.64 2.13
CA ALA A 21 -11.58 5.42 1.65
C ALA A 21 -10.51 6.06 2.57
N ILE A 22 -10.75 7.30 3.04
CA ILE A 22 -9.82 8.00 3.93
C ILE A 22 -9.78 7.32 5.30
N SER A 23 -10.95 7.02 5.87
CA SER A 23 -11.01 6.34 7.17
C SER A 23 -10.43 4.92 7.14
N LEU A 24 -10.38 4.26 5.98
CA LEU A 24 -9.72 2.95 5.87
C LEU A 24 -8.19 3.10 5.81
N LEU A 25 -7.67 4.15 5.17
CA LEU A 25 -6.24 4.48 5.26
C LEU A 25 -5.83 4.81 6.70
N GLU A 26 -6.66 5.59 7.42
CA GLU A 26 -6.44 5.87 8.85
C GLU A 26 -6.40 4.58 9.67
N THR A 27 -7.39 3.70 9.50
CA THR A 27 -7.43 2.41 10.20
C THR A 27 -6.24 1.53 9.83
N PHE A 28 -5.76 1.55 8.58
CA PHE A 28 -4.55 0.84 8.19
C PHE A 28 -3.36 1.25 9.08
N PHE A 29 -3.11 2.55 9.23
CA PHE A 29 -1.98 3.05 10.05
C PHE A 29 -2.19 2.95 11.57
N GLN A 30 -3.41 2.69 12.04
CA GLN A 30 -3.65 2.35 13.44
C GLN A 30 -3.18 0.93 13.79
N PHE A 31 -3.25 0.01 12.83
CA PHE A 31 -2.88 -1.40 13.02
C PHE A 31 -1.50 -1.75 12.45
N ASN A 32 -0.96 -0.93 11.54
CA ASN A 32 0.27 -1.20 10.81
C ASN A 32 1.18 0.02 10.92
N ASP A 33 2.23 -0.06 11.75
CA ASP A 33 3.26 0.98 11.79
C ASP A 33 3.97 1.06 10.43
N LEU A 34 4.19 2.28 9.91
CA LEU A 34 4.72 2.47 8.56
C LEU A 34 6.15 1.92 8.43
N ALA A 35 7.01 2.12 9.44
CA ALA A 35 8.39 1.66 9.37
C ALA A 35 8.43 0.12 9.42
N ALA A 36 7.76 -0.49 10.40
CA ALA A 36 7.67 -1.93 10.55
C ALA A 36 7.00 -2.62 9.34
N THR A 37 6.00 -1.97 8.74
CA THR A 37 5.34 -2.45 7.51
C THR A 37 6.31 -2.50 6.35
N LYS A 38 7.08 -1.42 6.12
CA LYS A 38 8.07 -1.37 5.03
C LYS A 38 9.20 -2.38 5.26
N GLU A 39 9.67 -2.51 6.49
CA GLU A 39 10.70 -3.48 6.87
C GLU A 39 10.22 -4.91 6.62
N THR A 40 9.04 -5.28 7.12
CA THR A 40 8.46 -6.61 6.90
C THR A 40 8.23 -6.89 5.42
N LEU A 41 7.73 -5.91 4.65
CA LEU A 41 7.55 -6.07 3.21
C LEU A 41 8.90 -6.28 2.49
N ASN A 42 9.94 -5.55 2.89
CA ASN A 42 11.28 -5.72 2.35
C ASN A 42 11.84 -7.11 2.66
N GLU A 43 11.68 -7.60 3.89
CA GLU A 43 12.06 -8.98 4.27
C GLU A 43 11.31 -10.00 3.43
N MET A 44 9.99 -9.84 3.25
CA MET A 44 9.20 -10.76 2.43
C MET A 44 9.70 -10.79 0.98
N VAL A 45 10.02 -9.63 0.39
CA VAL A 45 10.58 -9.54 -0.96
C VAL A 45 11.96 -10.20 -1.04
N GLN A 46 12.85 -9.93 -0.08
CA GLN A 46 14.18 -10.54 -0.03
C GLN A 46 14.09 -12.07 0.06
N SER A 47 13.24 -12.60 0.95
CA SER A 47 13.01 -14.03 1.07
C SER A 47 12.38 -14.65 -0.19
N SER A 48 11.64 -13.86 -0.97
CA SER A 48 11.00 -14.34 -2.19
C SER A 48 11.93 -14.44 -3.39
N VAL A 49 13.04 -13.68 -3.41
CA VAL A 49 14.00 -13.69 -4.52
C VAL A 49 15.25 -14.51 -4.21
N GLN A 50 15.63 -14.60 -2.93
CA GLN A 50 16.77 -15.40 -2.50
C GLN A 50 16.38 -16.89 -2.36
N LYS A 51 17.26 -17.78 -2.81
CA LYS A 51 17.03 -19.23 -2.70
C LYS A 51 17.25 -19.69 -1.26
N ASN A 52 16.42 -20.62 -0.79
CA ASN A 52 16.52 -21.25 0.53
C ASN A 52 16.42 -20.30 1.73
N THR A 53 15.82 -19.12 1.55
CA THR A 53 15.60 -18.16 2.63
C THR A 53 14.11 -18.06 2.94
N ARG A 54 13.74 -18.35 4.19
CA ARG A 54 12.39 -18.18 4.69
C ARG A 54 12.36 -17.04 5.70
N ILE A 55 11.28 -16.25 5.70
CA ILE A 55 11.10 -15.20 6.70
C ILE A 55 10.95 -15.83 8.10
N ALA A 56 11.59 -15.22 9.10
CA ALA A 56 11.57 -15.72 10.47
C ALA A 56 10.26 -15.40 11.22
N LYS A 57 9.42 -14.52 10.65
CA LYS A 57 8.13 -14.10 11.24
C LYS A 57 7.08 -15.21 11.18
N GLU A 58 6.15 -15.16 12.12
CA GLU A 58 5.03 -16.10 12.18
C GLU A 58 4.15 -16.01 10.92
N PRO A 59 3.71 -17.14 10.33
CA PRO A 59 2.85 -17.14 9.14
C PRO A 59 1.56 -16.31 9.30
N ALA A 60 1.03 -16.25 10.52
CA ALA A 60 -0.16 -15.44 10.82
C ALA A 60 0.11 -13.94 10.66
N GLU A 61 1.30 -13.45 11.04
CA GLU A 61 1.70 -12.05 10.87
C GLU A 61 1.81 -11.70 9.38
N ILE A 62 2.44 -12.58 8.59
CA ILE A 62 2.59 -12.41 7.15
C ILE A 62 1.22 -12.39 6.46
N PHE A 63 0.33 -13.31 6.85
CA PHE A 63 -1.02 -13.36 6.30
C PHE A 63 -1.83 -12.11 6.67
N HIS A 64 -1.73 -11.62 7.91
CA HIS A 64 -2.40 -10.40 8.32
C HIS A 64 -1.92 -9.18 7.52
N LEU A 65 -0.60 -9.03 7.35
CA LEU A 65 -0.02 -7.95 6.55
C LEU A 65 -0.41 -8.07 5.06
N TYR A 66 -0.40 -9.27 4.50
CA TYR A 66 -0.87 -9.51 3.13
C TYR A 66 -2.31 -9.03 2.92
N GLN A 67 -3.23 -9.37 3.84
CA GLN A 67 -4.64 -8.95 3.74
C GLN A 67 -4.81 -7.44 3.92
N SER A 68 -4.06 -6.84 4.85
CA SER A 68 -4.10 -5.38 5.07
C SER A 68 -3.57 -4.62 3.84
N LEU A 69 -2.49 -5.09 3.23
CA LEU A 69 -1.91 -4.50 2.01
C LEU A 69 -2.83 -4.65 0.79
N ARG A 70 -3.50 -5.80 0.59
CA ARG A 70 -4.49 -5.95 -0.49
C ARG A 70 -5.60 -4.91 -0.39
N SER A 71 -6.13 -4.76 0.83
CA SER A 71 -7.16 -3.76 1.10
C SER A 71 -6.66 -2.33 0.88
N PHE A 72 -5.44 -2.03 1.34
CA PHE A 72 -4.77 -0.75 1.14
C PHE A 72 -4.61 -0.40 -0.34
N ILE A 73 -4.24 -1.36 -1.19
CA ILE A 73 -4.08 -1.15 -2.64
C ILE A 73 -5.43 -0.84 -3.30
N LEU A 74 -6.50 -1.56 -2.92
CA LEU A 74 -7.86 -1.29 -3.43
C LEU A 74 -8.34 0.12 -3.08
N VAL A 75 -8.11 0.54 -1.83
CA VAL A 75 -8.42 1.91 -1.37
C VAL A 75 -7.60 2.94 -2.14
N SER A 76 -6.30 2.68 -2.31
CA SER A 76 -5.38 3.57 -3.01
C SER A 76 -5.78 3.76 -4.46
N HIS A 77 -6.15 2.68 -5.15
CA HIS A 77 -6.65 2.75 -6.52
C HIS A 77 -7.94 3.58 -6.61
N HIS A 78 -8.85 3.41 -5.65
CA HIS A 78 -10.08 4.20 -5.60
C HIS A 78 -9.82 5.68 -5.37
N ILE A 79 -8.87 6.03 -4.49
CA ILE A 79 -8.43 7.42 -4.28
C ILE A 79 -7.80 7.98 -5.56
N ALA A 80 -6.89 7.24 -6.20
CA ALA A 80 -6.26 7.64 -7.47
C ALA A 80 -7.32 7.95 -8.55
N LYS A 81 -8.31 7.08 -8.70
CA LYS A 81 -9.41 7.23 -9.66
C LYS A 81 -10.29 8.44 -9.35
N LYS A 82 -10.54 8.73 -8.07
CA LYS A 82 -11.33 9.89 -7.64
C LYS A 82 -10.56 11.20 -7.73
N ALA A 83 -9.26 11.18 -7.48
CA ALA A 83 -8.39 12.34 -7.64
C ALA A 83 -8.34 12.79 -9.11
N LYS A 84 -8.27 11.85 -10.06
CA LYS A 84 -8.38 12.16 -11.51
C LYS A 84 -9.70 12.87 -11.88
N LYS A 85 -10.75 12.68 -11.08
CA LYS A 85 -12.08 13.29 -11.26
C LYS A 85 -12.25 14.61 -10.48
N GLY A 86 -11.17 15.19 -9.94
CA GLY A 86 -11.19 16.44 -9.19
C GLY A 86 -11.87 16.35 -7.80
N LYS A 87 -12.15 15.15 -7.29
CA LYS A 87 -12.86 14.96 -6.01
C LYS A 87 -11.96 15.09 -4.78
N PHE A 88 -10.66 15.13 -4.98
CA PHE A 88 -9.67 15.41 -3.96
C PHE A 88 -8.86 16.61 -4.43
N LYS A 89 -8.78 17.65 -3.59
CA LYS A 89 -7.89 18.81 -3.80
C LYS A 89 -6.74 18.64 -2.82
N ASN A 90 -5.50 18.98 -3.17
CA ASN A 90 -4.42 19.05 -2.19
C ASN A 90 -4.52 20.34 -1.38
N SER A 91 -4.06 20.32 -0.12
CA SER A 91 -3.62 21.55 0.55
C SER A 91 -2.18 21.84 0.10
N THR A 92 -1.88 23.08 -0.27
CA THR A 92 -0.57 23.48 -0.82
C THR A 92 0.44 23.83 0.29
N GLU A 93 -0.01 23.95 1.54
CA GLU A 93 0.79 24.45 2.66
C GLU A 93 1.02 23.36 3.72
N ILE A 94 1.92 22.42 3.43
CA ILE A 94 2.50 21.62 4.52
C ILE A 94 4.01 21.47 4.25
N SER A 95 4.80 21.96 5.21
CA SER A 95 6.22 21.68 5.33
C SER A 95 6.38 20.31 5.99
N PHE A 96 6.96 19.35 5.29
CA PHE A 96 7.15 18.00 5.80
C PHE A 96 8.57 17.81 6.34
N PRO A 97 8.76 17.04 7.43
CA PRO A 97 10.09 16.69 7.90
C PRO A 97 10.85 15.92 6.81
N LYS A 98 12.13 16.25 6.63
CA LYS A 98 13.06 15.52 5.75
C LYS A 98 13.43 14.17 6.37
N THR A 99 12.47 13.27 6.55
CA THR A 99 12.78 11.87 6.87
C THR A 99 13.14 11.13 5.58
N ALA A 100 13.90 10.04 5.69
CA ALA A 100 14.29 9.16 4.58
C ALA A 100 13.06 8.48 3.94
N MET A 101 12.31 9.25 3.15
CA MET A 101 11.23 8.76 2.30
C MET A 101 11.79 8.52 0.90
N SER A 102 11.34 7.44 0.26
CA SER A 102 11.54 7.19 -1.18
C SER A 102 10.86 8.25 -2.06
N LEU A 103 9.98 9.08 -1.51
CA LEU A 103 9.32 10.17 -2.22
C LEU A 103 10.26 11.36 -2.45
N SER A 104 10.32 11.83 -3.70
CA SER A 104 10.92 13.12 -4.03
C SER A 104 10.15 14.29 -3.40
N GLU A 105 10.80 15.46 -3.24
CA GLU A 105 10.15 16.67 -2.73
C GLU A 105 8.87 17.04 -3.51
N LYS A 106 8.86 16.80 -4.83
CA LYS A 106 7.69 17.04 -5.69
C LYS A 106 6.55 16.06 -5.38
N GLU A 107 6.87 14.81 -5.06
CA GLU A 107 5.91 13.78 -4.70
C GLU A 107 5.31 14.03 -3.31
N GLN A 108 6.12 14.49 -2.34
CA GLN A 108 5.65 14.86 -1.00
C GLN A 108 4.63 16.02 -1.05
N ARG A 109 4.86 17.03 -1.91
CA ARG A 109 3.91 18.15 -2.10
C ARG A 109 2.60 17.73 -2.78
N ASN A 110 2.57 16.59 -3.46
CA ASN A 110 1.39 16.12 -4.19
C ASN A 110 1.22 14.60 -4.05
N PRO A 111 0.80 14.11 -2.87
CA PRO A 111 0.69 12.68 -2.62
C PRO A 111 -0.43 12.02 -3.45
N LEU A 112 -1.46 12.77 -3.85
CA LEU A 112 -2.47 12.27 -4.80
C LEU A 112 -1.88 11.93 -6.17
N ARG A 113 -0.88 12.68 -6.64
CA ARG A 113 -0.20 12.40 -7.91
C ARG A 113 0.67 11.16 -7.80
N VAL A 114 1.25 10.87 -6.63
CA VAL A 114 1.94 9.60 -6.36
C VAL A 114 0.99 8.43 -6.60
N PHE A 115 -0.21 8.49 -6.01
CA PHE A 115 -1.24 7.47 -6.20
C PHE A 115 -1.62 7.31 -7.67
N GLN A 116 -1.85 8.41 -8.39
CA GLN A 116 -2.17 8.35 -9.81
C GLN A 116 -1.06 7.77 -10.67
N ASN A 117 0.19 8.06 -10.35
CA ASN A 117 1.36 7.60 -11.10
C ASN A 117 1.62 6.11 -10.83
N ALA A 118 1.49 5.66 -9.57
CA ALA A 118 1.61 4.25 -9.23
C ALA A 118 0.67 3.38 -10.08
N PHE A 119 -0.60 3.78 -10.21
CA PHE A 119 -1.57 3.06 -11.04
C PHE A 119 -1.50 3.35 -12.55
N LYS A 120 -0.51 4.13 -13.01
CA LYS A 120 -0.12 4.17 -14.43
C LYS A 120 1.00 3.19 -14.73
N VAL A 121 1.83 2.88 -13.73
CA VAL A 121 2.97 1.96 -13.83
C VAL A 121 2.53 0.52 -13.55
N CYS A 122 1.75 0.31 -12.50
CA CYS A 122 1.23 -1.00 -12.09
C CYS A 122 -0.29 -1.01 -12.09
N THR A 123 -0.88 -2.04 -12.69
CA THR A 123 -2.32 -2.32 -12.62
C THR A 123 -2.66 -3.00 -11.29
N LEU A 124 -3.97 -3.11 -10.97
CA LEU A 124 -4.40 -3.88 -9.80
C LEU A 124 -3.94 -5.36 -9.85
N PRO A 125 -4.07 -6.07 -10.99
CA PRO A 125 -3.49 -7.42 -11.13
C PRO A 125 -1.99 -7.48 -10.85
N ASP A 126 -1.19 -6.52 -11.35
CA ASP A 126 0.26 -6.53 -11.09
C ASP A 126 0.58 -6.47 -9.59
N PHE A 127 -0.21 -5.72 -8.82
CA PHE A 127 -0.09 -5.66 -7.37
C PHE A 127 -0.58 -6.93 -6.66
N ASP A 128 -1.65 -7.56 -7.14
CA ASP A 128 -2.21 -8.77 -6.55
C ASP A 128 -1.29 -9.97 -6.78
N ASP A 129 -0.76 -10.10 -8.01
CA ASP A 129 0.27 -11.09 -8.37
C ASP A 129 1.53 -10.90 -7.52
N PHE A 130 2.00 -9.65 -7.41
CA PHE A 130 3.14 -9.31 -6.55
C PHE A 130 2.93 -9.69 -5.09
N LEU A 131 1.82 -9.26 -4.47
CA LEU A 131 1.58 -9.52 -3.05
C LEU A 131 1.40 -11.01 -2.79
N SER A 132 0.71 -11.72 -3.68
CA SER A 132 0.46 -13.15 -3.53
C SER A 132 1.74 -13.96 -3.71
N ALA A 133 2.55 -13.65 -4.73
CA ALA A 133 3.85 -14.27 -4.92
C ALA A 133 4.76 -13.98 -3.72
N THR A 134 4.84 -12.71 -3.29
CA THR A 134 5.73 -12.31 -2.18
C THR A 134 5.33 -12.97 -0.87
N ALA A 135 4.04 -13.06 -0.56
CA ALA A 135 3.56 -13.77 0.62
C ALA A 135 3.85 -15.28 0.52
N TYR A 136 3.55 -15.90 -0.62
CA TYR A 136 3.77 -17.33 -0.84
C TYR A 136 5.24 -17.72 -0.73
N PHE A 137 6.13 -17.05 -1.45
CA PHE A 137 7.55 -17.39 -1.49
C PHE A 137 8.26 -17.03 -0.18
N SER A 138 7.88 -15.93 0.50
CA SER A 138 8.47 -15.58 1.80
C SER A 138 8.26 -16.64 2.88
N LEU A 139 7.17 -17.42 2.80
CA LEU A 139 6.80 -18.46 3.76
C LEU A 139 7.35 -19.84 3.37
N GLY A 140 7.82 -20.00 2.13
CA GLY A 140 8.36 -21.25 1.60
C GLY A 140 9.88 -21.26 1.51
N ASN A 141 10.43 -22.36 1.01
CA ASN A 141 11.86 -22.49 0.67
C ASN A 141 12.09 -22.34 -0.84
N PHE A 142 11.12 -21.78 -1.57
CA PHE A 142 11.16 -21.61 -3.02
C PHE A 142 11.39 -20.13 -3.35
N SER A 143 12.09 -19.87 -4.45
CA SER A 143 12.28 -18.51 -4.98
C SER A 143 11.35 -18.25 -6.16
N CYS A 144 10.98 -16.99 -6.36
CA CYS A 144 10.30 -16.54 -7.56
C CYS A 144 11.30 -16.38 -8.70
N ASP A 145 11.10 -17.11 -9.81
CA ASP A 145 11.99 -17.04 -10.98
C ASP A 145 11.83 -15.75 -11.81
N THR A 146 10.90 -14.86 -11.41
CA THR A 146 10.58 -13.64 -12.15
C THR A 146 10.73 -12.37 -11.29
N GLU A 147 11.97 -11.99 -11.01
CA GLU A 147 12.33 -10.80 -10.22
C GLU A 147 11.63 -9.51 -10.70
N ASN A 148 11.54 -9.30 -12.01
CA ASN A 148 10.88 -8.11 -12.59
C ASN A 148 9.40 -7.99 -12.20
N LYS A 149 8.71 -9.11 -11.94
CA LYS A 149 7.30 -9.10 -11.47
C LYS A 149 7.18 -8.68 -10.01
N ILE A 150 8.27 -8.69 -9.25
CA ILE A 150 8.31 -8.33 -7.84
C ILE A 150 8.79 -6.89 -7.64
N ILE A 151 9.87 -6.52 -8.31
CA ILE A 151 10.60 -5.27 -8.02
C ILE A 151 9.76 -4.03 -8.34
N ILE A 152 9.12 -3.97 -9.52
CA ILE A 152 8.37 -2.77 -9.93
C ILE A 152 7.15 -2.53 -9.02
N PRO A 153 6.27 -3.53 -8.77
CA PRO A 153 5.17 -3.35 -7.82
C PRO A 153 5.63 -3.05 -6.39
N TYR A 154 6.72 -3.64 -5.92
CA TYR A 154 7.31 -3.33 -4.62
C TYR A 154 7.62 -1.83 -4.48
N PHE A 155 8.39 -1.26 -5.41
CA PHE A 155 8.73 0.16 -5.36
C PHE A 155 7.50 1.07 -5.42
N GLN A 156 6.51 0.73 -6.25
CA GLN A 156 5.26 1.51 -6.30
C GLN A 156 4.47 1.40 -5.00
N LEU A 157 4.45 0.22 -4.35
CA LEU A 157 3.78 0.04 -3.06
C LEU A 157 4.46 0.83 -1.94
N ILE A 158 5.80 0.85 -1.88
CA ILE A 158 6.55 1.69 -0.93
C ILE A 158 6.18 3.16 -1.09
N LYS A 159 6.12 3.67 -2.32
CA LYS A 159 5.70 5.05 -2.58
C LYS A 159 4.25 5.33 -2.14
N LEU A 160 3.34 4.38 -2.38
CA LEU A 160 1.96 4.50 -1.92
C LEU A 160 1.89 4.57 -0.38
N LEU A 161 2.61 3.68 0.31
CA LEU A 161 2.67 3.62 1.77
C LEU A 161 3.21 4.92 2.37
N GLU A 162 4.24 5.52 1.77
CA GLU A 162 4.80 6.80 2.24
C GLU A 162 3.92 8.00 1.93
N ALA A 163 3.17 7.97 0.82
CA ALA A 163 2.28 9.07 0.43
C ALA A 163 0.94 9.05 1.18
N ALA A 164 0.51 7.88 1.67
CA ALA A 164 -0.82 7.71 2.26
C ALA A 164 -1.04 8.50 3.56
N PRO A 165 -0.09 8.57 4.53
CA PRO A 165 -0.24 9.41 5.72
C PRO A 165 -0.43 10.88 5.36
N LEU A 166 0.28 11.37 4.33
CA LEU A 166 0.16 12.74 3.83
C LEU A 166 -1.26 13.01 3.29
N ILE A 167 -1.91 12.03 2.66
CA ILE A 167 -3.31 12.17 2.19
C ILE A 167 -4.26 12.23 3.38
N VAL A 168 -4.05 11.37 4.37
CA VAL A 168 -4.87 11.33 5.60
C VAL A 168 -4.80 12.69 6.30
N GLU A 169 -3.61 13.21 6.58
CA GLU A 169 -3.41 14.51 7.23
C GLU A 169 -4.05 15.65 6.43
N ASN A 170 -3.87 15.66 5.10
CA ASN A 170 -4.46 16.68 4.22
C ASN A 170 -5.99 16.66 4.20
N CYS A 171 -6.61 15.50 4.44
CA CYS A 171 -8.06 15.37 4.50
C CYS A 171 -8.63 15.69 5.89
N GLN A 172 -7.82 15.60 6.96
CA GLN A 172 -8.22 15.96 8.32
C GLN A 172 -8.15 17.48 8.58
N LYS A 173 -7.26 18.20 7.91
CA LYS A 173 -7.13 19.67 8.02
C LYS A 173 -8.20 20.46 7.24
N ARG A 174 -9.29 19.82 6.83
CA ARG A 174 -10.41 20.40 6.06
C ARG A 174 -11.73 20.20 6.77
#